data_AF-M2YJA2-F1
#
_entry.id   AF-M2YJA2-F1
#
_cell.length_a   1.000
_cell.length_b   1.000
_cell.length_c   1.000
_cell.angle_alpha   90.00
_cell.angle_beta   90.00
_cell.angle_gamma   90.00
#
_symmetry.space_group_name_H-M   'P 1'
#
loop_
_entity.id
_entity.type
_entity.pdbx_description
1 polymer ?
#
loop_
_entity_poly.entity_id
_entity_poly.type
_entity_poly.pdbx_seq_one_letter_code
_entity_poly.pdbx_strand_id
1 'polypeptide(L)'
;MYRFYAQARACIVYLNDVTADHCGRNLCASNTCGRCENAKHQLACSEWFQRGWTLQELVAPHTRVFVTSDWRVLGGIFDHVKWTNAPDNVLLSCVARASKVPQTVLTDYRYMRASSVAQRLSWAAGRKTTRPEDRAYSLFGLLQVNMPLLYGEGERAWLRLQQEIVRSSGDESIFAWEGNRPSREG
;
A
#
# COMPACT_ATOMS: atom_id res chain seq x y z
N MET A 1 13.29 7.19 -2.17
CA MET A 1 12.08 7.37 -1.34
C MET A 1 11.85 6.21 -0.39
N TYR A 2 11.69 4.97 -0.86
CA TYR A 2 11.48 3.77 -0.03
C TYR A 2 12.26 3.71 1.30
N ARG A 3 13.59 3.93 1.25
CA ARG A 3 14.45 3.87 2.44
C ARG A 3 14.06 4.88 3.53
N PHE A 4 13.58 6.07 3.17
CA PHE A 4 13.10 7.05 4.14
C PHE A 4 11.90 6.51 4.92
N TYR A 5 10.96 5.86 4.23
CA TYR A 5 9.80 5.23 4.87
C TYR A 5 10.21 4.00 5.71
N ALA A 6 11.09 3.15 5.19
CA ALA A 6 11.58 1.98 5.91
C ALA A 6 12.33 2.32 7.19
N GLN A 7 13.02 3.47 7.22
CA GLN A 7 13.77 3.95 8.38
C GLN A 7 12.98 4.89 9.28
N ALA A 8 11.75 5.25 8.90
CA ALA A 8 10.91 6.11 9.71
C ALA A 8 10.49 5.40 11.00
N ARG A 9 10.50 6.13 12.12
CA ARG A 9 9.97 5.61 13.40
C ARG A 9 8.49 5.27 13.29
N ALA A 10 7.73 6.11 12.59
CA ALA A 10 6.32 5.91 12.30
C ALA A 10 5.97 6.63 10.99
N CYS A 11 5.03 6.07 10.25
CA CYS A 11 4.40 6.71 9.10
C CYS A 11 2.94 7.05 9.43
N ILE A 12 2.58 8.32 9.32
CA ILE A 12 1.20 8.76 9.49
C ILE A 12 0.49 8.59 8.16
N VAL A 13 -0.56 7.78 8.14
CA VAL A 13 -1.45 7.61 7.00
C VAL A 13 -2.64 8.53 7.20
N TYR A 14 -2.55 9.72 6.61
CA TYR A 14 -3.61 10.72 6.67
C TYR A 14 -4.65 10.49 5.56
N LEU A 15 -5.87 10.21 5.97
CA LEU A 15 -7.01 9.89 5.10
C LEU A 15 -7.95 11.11 5.07
N ASN A 16 -7.70 12.04 4.14
CA ASN A 16 -8.47 13.30 4.07
C ASN A 16 -9.96 13.09 3.73
N ASP A 17 -10.28 11.97 3.11
CA ASP A 17 -11.61 11.60 2.64
C ASP A 17 -12.34 10.65 3.61
N VAL A 18 -11.77 10.42 4.79
CA VAL A 18 -12.40 9.65 5.87
C VAL A 18 -12.72 10.60 7.01
N THR A 19 -14.01 10.85 7.24
CA THR A 19 -14.55 11.79 8.25
C THR A 19 -15.16 11.07 9.46
N ALA A 20 -14.90 9.76 9.58
CA ALA A 20 -15.79 8.89 10.32
C ALA A 20 -15.75 9.07 11.85
N ASP A 21 -16.91 9.40 12.41
CA ASP A 21 -17.21 9.24 13.83
C ASP A 21 -17.31 7.74 14.15
N HIS A 22 -16.35 7.20 14.90
CA HIS A 22 -16.28 5.77 15.24
C HIS A 22 -16.31 5.57 16.76
N CYS A 23 -16.60 4.33 17.17
CA CYS A 23 -16.85 4.00 18.57
C CYS A 23 -15.52 3.91 19.35
N GLY A 24 -15.21 4.92 20.16
CA GLY A 24 -14.06 4.88 21.08
C GLY A 24 -12.72 5.34 20.47
N ARG A 25 -11.63 4.68 20.85
CA ARG A 25 -10.25 5.05 20.47
C ARG A 25 -9.75 4.42 19.17
N ASN A 26 -10.41 3.37 18.68
CA ASN A 26 -10.05 2.61 17.48
C ASN A 26 -11.33 2.10 16.78
N LEU A 27 -11.21 1.69 15.52
CA LEU A 27 -12.28 0.98 14.81
C LEU A 27 -12.73 -0.28 15.57
N CYS A 28 -14.01 -0.34 15.96
CA CYS A 28 -14.54 -1.49 16.69
C CYS A 28 -15.02 -2.63 15.76
N ALA A 29 -14.92 -3.87 16.25
CA ALA A 29 -15.21 -5.09 15.49
C ALA A 29 -16.69 -5.39 15.28
N SER A 30 -17.58 -4.67 15.97
CA SER A 30 -19.02 -4.83 15.79
C SER A 30 -19.44 -4.50 14.35
N ASN A 31 -20.20 -5.40 13.74
CA ASN A 31 -20.86 -5.20 12.45
C ASN A 31 -22.26 -4.57 12.60
N THR A 32 -22.72 -4.34 13.83
CA THR A 32 -24.00 -3.68 14.11
C THR A 32 -23.84 -2.21 14.53
N CYS A 33 -22.59 -1.74 14.72
CA CYS A 33 -22.29 -0.35 14.99
C CYS A 33 -22.32 0.47 13.69
N GLY A 34 -23.43 1.15 13.40
CA GLY A 34 -23.58 1.94 12.17
C GLY A 34 -22.50 3.01 11.95
N ARG A 35 -22.01 3.62 13.05
CA ARG A 35 -20.88 4.57 13.03
C ARG A 35 -19.58 3.94 12.50
N CYS A 36 -19.22 2.79 13.04
CA CYS A 36 -18.00 2.08 12.61
C CYS A 36 -18.15 1.43 11.24
N GLU A 37 -19.36 1.07 10.83
CA GLU A 37 -19.59 0.54 9.49
C GLU A 37 -19.34 1.61 8.42
N ASN A 38 -19.81 2.84 8.63
CA ASN A 38 -19.46 3.96 7.76
C ASN A 38 -17.94 4.21 7.71
N ALA A 39 -17.26 4.15 8.87
CA ALA A 39 -15.81 4.31 8.94
C ALA A 39 -15.04 3.25 8.14
N LYS A 40 -15.44 1.98 8.27
CA LYS A 40 -14.86 0.86 7.51
C LYS A 40 -15.10 1.06 6.01
N HIS A 41 -16.28 1.52 5.62
CA HIS A 41 -16.62 1.77 4.22
C HIS A 41 -15.80 2.92 3.62
N GLN A 42 -15.76 4.08 4.27
CA GLN A 42 -14.95 5.22 3.83
C GLN A 42 -13.46 4.85 3.72
N LEU A 43 -12.92 4.14 4.72
CA LEU A 43 -11.56 3.63 4.69
C LEU A 43 -11.32 2.72 3.47
N ALA A 44 -12.23 1.79 3.18
CA ALA A 44 -12.09 0.87 2.07
C ALA A 44 -12.11 1.58 0.70
N CYS A 45 -12.84 2.68 0.59
CA CYS A 45 -12.98 3.46 -0.63
C CYS A 45 -11.96 4.61 -0.75
N SER A 46 -11.10 4.82 0.26
CA SER A 46 -10.25 6.00 0.33
C SER A 46 -9.31 6.12 -0.88
N GLU A 47 -9.21 7.34 -1.42
CA GLU A 47 -8.31 7.72 -2.50
C GLU A 47 -6.85 7.44 -2.15
N TRP A 48 -6.50 7.41 -0.87
CA TRP A 48 -5.15 7.11 -0.42
C TRP A 48 -4.68 5.74 -0.95
N PHE A 49 -5.55 4.72 -0.98
CA PHE A 49 -5.22 3.40 -1.52
C PHE A 49 -5.11 3.35 -3.05
N GLN A 50 -5.59 4.38 -3.74
CA GLN A 50 -5.54 4.51 -5.20
C GLN A 50 -4.31 5.28 -5.67
N ARG A 51 -3.55 5.94 -4.79
CA ARG A 51 -2.34 6.69 -5.18
C ARG A 51 -1.15 5.75 -5.33
N GLY A 52 -0.32 5.93 -6.36
CA GLY A 52 0.85 5.08 -6.62
C GLY A 52 1.86 5.07 -5.46
N TRP A 53 2.27 6.27 -5.04
CA TRP A 53 3.33 6.47 -4.03
C TRP A 53 2.99 5.92 -2.64
N THR A 54 1.70 5.89 -2.28
CA THR A 54 1.25 5.46 -0.95
C THR A 54 1.45 3.96 -0.72
N LEU A 55 1.73 3.16 -1.77
CA LEU A 55 2.09 1.76 -1.59
C LEU A 55 3.39 1.63 -0.79
N GLN A 56 4.40 2.44 -1.11
CA GLN A 56 5.67 2.44 -0.37
C GLN A 56 5.46 2.93 1.06
N GLU A 57 4.61 3.94 1.26
CA GLU A 57 4.21 4.44 2.58
C GLU A 57 3.53 3.37 3.44
N LEU A 58 2.81 2.44 2.81
CA LEU A 58 2.13 1.35 3.49
C LEU A 58 3.07 0.21 3.89
N VAL A 59 3.92 -0.24 2.95
CA VAL A 59 4.65 -1.51 3.09
C VAL A 59 6.08 -1.35 3.59
N ALA A 60 6.68 -0.17 3.46
CA ALA A 60 8.05 0.06 3.88
C ALA A 60 8.22 0.28 5.39
N PRO A 61 7.42 1.14 6.06
CA PRO A 61 7.59 1.42 7.49
C PRO A 61 7.17 0.25 8.39
N HIS A 62 7.84 0.11 9.53
CA HIS A 62 7.46 -0.86 10.57
C HIS A 62 6.24 -0.43 11.39
N THR A 63 5.96 0.87 11.47
CA THR A 63 4.83 1.42 12.23
C THR A 63 4.02 2.36 11.36
N ARG A 64 2.71 2.10 11.26
CA ARG A 64 1.74 2.95 10.56
C ARG A 64 0.63 3.34 11.49
N VAL A 65 0.28 4.62 11.51
CA VAL A 65 -0.85 5.15 12.29
C VAL A 65 -1.83 5.79 11.31
N PHE A 66 -3.07 5.30 11.31
CA PHE A 66 -4.11 5.76 10.41
C PHE A 66 -4.93 6.84 11.11
N VAL A 67 -5.05 7.99 10.47
CA VAL A 67 -5.79 9.14 10.99
C VAL A 67 -6.77 9.67 9.95
N THR A 68 -7.92 10.11 10.43
CA THR A 68 -8.99 10.74 9.65
C THR A 68 -8.64 12.17 9.25
N SER A 69 -9.51 12.79 8.45
CA SER A 69 -9.39 14.18 8.01
C SER A 69 -9.42 15.20 9.15
N ASP A 70 -10.04 14.85 10.27
CA ASP A 70 -10.07 15.63 11.51
C ASP A 70 -9.03 15.15 12.54
N TRP A 71 -7.99 14.44 12.10
CA TRP A 71 -6.86 13.97 12.90
C TRP A 71 -7.21 12.99 14.02
N ARG A 72 -8.36 12.31 13.95
CA ARG A 72 -8.71 11.23 14.88
C ARG A 72 -8.03 9.94 14.47
N VAL A 73 -7.52 9.20 15.46
CA VAL A 73 -6.84 7.92 15.23
C VAL A 73 -7.88 6.82 14.98
N LEU A 74 -7.75 6.13 13.84
CA LEU A 74 -8.52 4.91 13.54
C LEU A 74 -7.87 3.65 14.12
N GLY A 75 -6.55 3.69 14.25
CA GLY A 75 -5.71 2.64 14.83
C GLY A 75 -4.32 2.59 14.18
N GLY A 76 -3.58 1.52 14.43
CA GLY A 76 -2.25 1.34 13.86
C GLY A 76 -1.91 -0.10 13.47
N ILE A 77 -0.92 -0.22 12.59
CA ILE A 77 -0.32 -1.49 12.17
C ILE A 77 1.17 -1.45 12.51
N PHE A 78 1.60 -2.42 13.32
CA PHE A 78 2.93 -2.50 13.91
C PHE A 78 3.57 -3.83 13.55
N ASP A 79 4.81 -3.78 13.07
CA ASP A 79 5.60 -4.95 12.73
C ASP A 79 6.04 -5.72 14.00
N HIS A 80 6.16 -7.04 13.90
CA HIS A 80 6.66 -7.96 14.94
C HIS A 80 5.97 -7.88 16.32
N VAL A 81 4.85 -7.15 16.45
CA VAL A 81 4.04 -7.22 17.65
C VAL A 81 3.36 -8.57 17.66
N LYS A 82 3.80 -9.47 18.57
CA LYS A 82 3.05 -10.68 18.91
C LYS A 82 1.63 -10.24 19.20
N TRP A 83 0.73 -10.61 18.31
CA TRP A 83 -0.71 -10.45 18.45
C TRP A 83 -1.14 -11.34 19.62
N THR A 84 -0.90 -10.91 20.85
CA THR A 84 -1.21 -11.74 22.02
C THR A 84 -2.45 -11.30 22.75
N ASN A 85 -3.09 -10.16 22.45
CA ASN A 85 -4.30 -9.73 23.16
C ASN A 85 -5.22 -8.71 22.42
N ALA A 86 -5.12 -8.53 21.11
CA ALA A 86 -5.97 -7.57 20.39
C ALA A 86 -7.02 -8.32 19.56
N PRO A 87 -8.20 -8.69 20.12
CA PRO A 87 -9.24 -9.40 19.37
C PRO A 87 -9.59 -8.58 18.12
N ASP A 88 -9.41 -9.20 16.96
CA ASP A 88 -9.71 -8.69 15.62
C ASP A 88 -9.22 -7.27 15.33
N ASN A 89 -7.99 -7.13 14.81
CA ASN A 89 -7.53 -5.87 14.23
C ASN A 89 -8.32 -5.59 12.92
N VAL A 90 -9.53 -5.07 13.07
CA VAL A 90 -10.45 -4.72 11.98
C VAL A 90 -9.79 -3.77 11.00
N LEU A 91 -8.97 -2.83 11.51
CA LEU A 91 -8.21 -1.91 10.69
C LEU A 91 -7.26 -2.67 9.77
N LEU A 92 -6.49 -3.64 10.27
CA LEU A 92 -5.62 -4.48 9.44
C LEU A 92 -6.40 -5.21 8.34
N SER A 93 -7.56 -5.76 8.67
CA SER A 93 -8.44 -6.43 7.70
C SER A 93 -8.97 -5.46 6.63
N CYS A 94 -9.40 -4.26 7.02
CA CYS A 94 -9.85 -3.23 6.09
C CYS A 94 -8.70 -2.72 5.20
N VAL A 95 -7.53 -2.44 5.79
CA VAL A 95 -6.34 -1.96 5.07
C VAL A 95 -5.83 -3.02 4.10
N ALA A 96 -5.77 -4.29 4.50
CA ALA A 96 -5.35 -5.38 3.60
C ALA A 96 -6.28 -5.51 2.39
N ARG A 97 -7.60 -5.41 2.61
CA ARG A 97 -8.59 -5.45 1.54
C ARG A 97 -8.49 -4.24 0.61
N ALA A 98 -8.41 -3.03 1.17
CA ALA A 98 -8.35 -1.79 0.40
C ALA A 98 -7.06 -1.68 -0.42
N SER A 99 -5.93 -2.09 0.16
CA SER A 99 -4.60 -2.00 -0.46
C SER A 99 -4.25 -3.19 -1.37
N LYS A 100 -4.99 -4.30 -1.26
CA LYS A 100 -4.65 -5.61 -1.85
C LYS A 100 -3.32 -6.19 -1.35
N VAL A 101 -2.78 -5.67 -0.26
CA VAL A 101 -1.57 -6.18 0.38
C VAL A 101 -1.96 -7.21 1.45
N PRO A 102 -1.40 -8.44 1.43
CA PRO A 102 -1.72 -9.46 2.43
C PRO A 102 -1.46 -8.98 3.85
N GLN A 103 -2.29 -9.40 4.81
CA GLN A 103 -2.10 -9.06 6.22
C GLN A 103 -0.71 -9.45 6.74
N THR A 104 -0.20 -10.61 6.31
CA THR A 104 1.14 -11.11 6.66
C THR A 104 2.26 -10.16 6.21
N VAL A 105 2.10 -9.50 5.06
CA VAL A 105 3.05 -8.50 4.55
C VAL A 105 2.95 -7.20 5.34
N LEU A 106 1.76 -6.81 5.78
CA LEU A 106 1.54 -5.60 6.58
C LEU A 106 2.05 -5.74 8.02
N THR A 107 1.99 -6.94 8.59
CA THR A 107 2.39 -7.22 9.99
C THR A 107 3.80 -7.77 10.13
N ASP A 108 4.42 -8.25 9.06
CA ASP A 108 5.78 -8.74 9.07
C ASP A 108 6.51 -8.45 7.76
N TYR A 109 7.43 -7.50 7.84
CA TYR A 109 8.21 -7.02 6.70
C TYR A 109 9.03 -8.11 6.00
N ARG A 110 9.32 -9.23 6.67
CA ARG A 110 10.02 -10.38 6.05
C ARG A 110 9.18 -10.99 4.92
N TYR A 111 7.85 -11.00 5.03
CA TYR A 111 6.99 -11.49 3.95
C TYR A 111 6.99 -10.56 2.74
N MET A 112 7.18 -9.26 2.93
CA MET A 112 7.39 -8.33 1.82
C MET A 112 8.63 -8.72 1.01
N ARG A 113 9.76 -8.98 1.69
CA ARG A 113 11.01 -9.41 1.05
C ARG A 113 10.90 -10.77 0.38
N ALA A 114 10.13 -11.69 0.96
CA ALA A 114 9.91 -13.02 0.39
C ALA A 114 8.89 -13.04 -0.76
N SER A 115 8.10 -11.98 -0.93
CA SER A 115 7.11 -11.88 -2.01
C SER A 115 7.79 -11.71 -3.37
N SER A 116 7.27 -12.38 -4.37
CA SER A 116 7.76 -12.31 -5.75
C SER A 116 7.53 -10.93 -6.39
N VAL A 117 8.23 -10.66 -7.49
CA VAL A 117 8.01 -9.47 -8.33
C VAL A 117 6.54 -9.37 -8.72
N ALA A 118 5.92 -10.46 -9.18
CA ALA A 118 4.51 -10.45 -9.57
C ALA A 118 3.58 -10.04 -8.43
N GLN A 119 3.82 -10.56 -7.22
CA GLN A 119 3.02 -10.21 -6.05
C GLN A 119 3.18 -8.73 -5.69
N ARG A 120 4.40 -8.20 -5.70
CA ARG A 120 4.63 -6.77 -5.42
C ARG A 120 4.00 -5.86 -6.48
N LEU A 121 4.04 -6.27 -7.75
CA LEU A 121 3.38 -5.57 -8.84
C LEU A 121 1.85 -5.64 -8.74
N SER A 122 1.28 -6.74 -8.28
CA SER A 122 -0.18 -6.87 -8.13
C SER A 122 -0.73 -5.93 -7.05
N TRP A 123 0.04 -5.60 -6.00
CA TRP A 123 -0.35 -4.58 -5.00
C TRP A 123 -0.41 -3.16 -5.59
N ALA A 124 0.28 -2.94 -6.70
CA ALA A 124 0.21 -1.69 -7.45
C ALA A 124 -0.98 -1.63 -8.42
N ALA A 125 -1.67 -2.75 -8.65
CA ALA A 125 -2.74 -2.84 -9.64
C ALA A 125 -3.97 -2.00 -9.23
N GLY A 126 -4.32 -1.05 -10.09
CA GLY A 126 -5.42 -0.10 -9.89
C GLY A 126 -4.99 1.21 -9.22
N ARG A 127 -3.71 1.34 -8.83
CA ARG A 127 -3.16 2.62 -8.37
C ARG A 127 -2.85 3.53 -9.55
N LYS A 128 -3.01 4.84 -9.34
CA LYS A 128 -2.87 5.91 -10.31
C LYS A 128 -1.75 6.86 -9.91
N THR A 129 -1.08 7.41 -10.90
CA THR A 129 -0.07 8.46 -10.75
C THR A 129 -0.41 9.64 -11.66
N THR A 130 -0.04 10.84 -11.25
CA THR A 130 -0.29 12.05 -12.06
C THR A 130 0.59 12.08 -13.29
N ARG A 131 1.86 11.71 -13.14
CA ARG A 131 2.79 11.57 -14.26
C ARG A 131 2.89 10.11 -14.68
N PRO A 132 2.95 9.79 -15.99
CA PRO A 132 3.14 8.43 -16.46
C PRO A 132 4.40 7.76 -15.88
N GLU A 133 5.51 8.49 -15.80
CA GLU A 133 6.78 7.98 -15.28
C GLU A 133 6.74 7.63 -13.78
N ASP A 134 5.89 8.31 -13.01
CA ASP A 134 5.73 8.04 -11.57
C ASP A 134 5.16 6.63 -11.31
N ARG A 135 4.52 6.00 -12.31
CA ARG A 135 4.13 4.58 -12.22
C ARG A 135 5.34 3.69 -11.94
N ALA A 136 6.47 3.97 -12.59
CA ALA A 136 7.71 3.25 -12.37
C ALA A 136 8.41 3.70 -11.07
N TYR A 137 8.52 5.02 -10.86
CA TYR A 137 9.25 5.57 -9.71
C TYR A 137 8.56 5.30 -8.37
N SER A 138 7.25 5.13 -8.36
CA SER A 138 6.53 4.71 -7.16
C SER A 138 6.73 3.22 -6.82
N LEU A 139 7.47 2.45 -7.61
CA LEU A 139 7.65 1.00 -7.40
C LEU A 139 9.10 0.53 -7.32
N PHE A 140 10.06 1.21 -7.97
CA PHE A 140 11.47 0.79 -8.02
C PHE A 140 12.07 0.42 -6.65
N GLY A 141 11.78 1.18 -5.59
CA GLY A 141 12.29 0.89 -4.25
C GLY A 141 11.64 -0.33 -3.60
N LEU A 142 10.35 -0.58 -3.86
CA LEU A 142 9.65 -1.80 -3.43
C LEU A 142 10.19 -3.04 -4.17
N LEU A 143 10.54 -2.87 -5.44
CA LEU A 143 11.10 -3.91 -6.30
C LEU A 143 12.63 -4.04 -6.15
N GLN A 144 13.24 -3.27 -5.24
CA GLN A 144 14.67 -3.28 -4.94
C GLN A 144 15.57 -3.01 -6.16
N VAL A 145 15.07 -2.17 -7.08
CA VAL A 145 15.77 -1.72 -8.27
C VAL A 145 16.36 -0.33 -8.04
N ASN A 146 17.56 -0.11 -8.56
CA ASN A 146 18.16 1.22 -8.63
C ASN A 146 18.09 1.75 -10.06
N MET A 147 17.37 2.86 -10.26
CA MET A 147 17.29 3.55 -11.55
C MET A 147 17.21 5.06 -11.34
N PRO A 148 17.85 5.89 -12.20
CA PRO A 148 17.79 7.34 -12.08
C PRO A 148 16.39 7.89 -12.41
N LEU A 149 15.97 8.96 -11.74
CA LEU A 149 14.74 9.68 -12.05
C LEU A 149 14.98 10.61 -13.25
N LEU A 150 14.38 10.29 -14.39
CA LEU A 150 14.37 11.09 -15.61
C LEU A 150 12.94 11.57 -15.88
N TYR A 151 12.59 12.76 -15.39
CA TYR A 151 11.28 13.35 -15.66
C TYR A 151 11.16 13.76 -17.14
N GLY A 152 9.99 13.51 -17.73
CA GLY A 152 9.77 13.71 -19.18
C GLY A 152 10.02 12.47 -20.05
N GLU A 153 10.42 11.33 -19.47
CA GLU A 153 10.56 10.09 -20.25
C GLU A 153 9.22 9.36 -20.50
N GLY A 154 8.16 9.70 -19.75
CA GLY A 154 6.82 9.14 -19.87
C GLY A 154 6.78 7.63 -19.59
N GLU A 155 6.01 6.90 -20.40
CA GLU A 155 5.87 5.43 -20.30
C GLU A 155 7.20 4.66 -20.47
N ARG A 156 8.25 5.29 -21.00
CA ARG A 156 9.58 4.66 -21.10
C ARG A 156 10.17 4.33 -19.73
N ALA A 157 9.77 5.05 -18.68
CA ALA A 157 10.16 4.73 -17.30
C ALA A 157 9.69 3.33 -16.88
N TRP A 158 8.49 2.92 -17.33
CA TRP A 158 7.92 1.61 -17.05
C TRP A 158 8.70 0.48 -17.73
N LEU A 159 9.10 0.70 -18.99
CA LEU A 159 9.97 -0.24 -19.71
C LEU A 159 11.33 -0.37 -19.02
N ARG A 160 11.94 0.76 -18.65
CA ARG A 160 13.22 0.76 -17.91
C ARG A 160 13.12 0.02 -16.59
N LEU A 161 12.04 0.22 -15.82
CA LEU A 161 11.82 -0.52 -14.58
C LEU A 161 11.82 -2.03 -14.84
N GLN A 162 11.09 -2.50 -15.84
CA GLN A 162 11.05 -3.93 -16.18
C GLN A 162 12.43 -4.46 -16.62
N GLN A 163 13.15 -3.72 -17.46
CA GLN A 163 14.51 -4.07 -17.89
C GLN A 163 15.45 -4.20 -16.71
N GLU A 164 15.37 -3.26 -15.76
CA GLU A 164 16.19 -3.29 -14.56
C GLU A 164 15.84 -4.48 -13.65
N ILE A 165 14.55 -4.80 -13.49
CA ILE A 165 14.14 -6.00 -12.73
C ILE A 165 14.72 -7.27 -13.37
N VAL A 166 14.56 -7.44 -14.68
CA VAL A 166 15.11 -8.62 -15.40
C VAL A 166 16.63 -8.67 -15.29
N ARG A 167 17.30 -7.51 -15.30
CA ARG A 167 18.76 -7.43 -15.18
C ARG A 167 19.25 -7.79 -13.78
N SER A 168 18.52 -7.40 -12.72
CA SER A 168 18.96 -7.54 -11.33
C SER A 168 18.32 -8.71 -10.58
N SER A 169 17.33 -9.38 -11.15
CA SER A 169 16.56 -10.44 -10.50
C SER A 169 16.40 -11.65 -11.43
N GLY A 170 16.55 -12.86 -10.89
CA GLY A 170 16.18 -14.10 -11.56
C GLY A 170 14.69 -14.47 -11.40
N ASP A 171 13.87 -13.58 -10.86
CA ASP A 171 12.45 -13.83 -10.62
C ASP A 171 11.64 -13.69 -11.92
N GLU A 172 11.38 -14.81 -12.58
CA GLU A 172 10.60 -14.93 -13.81
C GLU A 172 9.13 -14.52 -13.65
N SER A 173 8.63 -14.35 -12.42
CA SER A 173 7.24 -13.93 -12.18
C SER A 173 6.93 -12.55 -12.75
N ILE A 174 7.93 -11.74 -13.10
CA ILE A 174 7.75 -10.50 -13.87
C ILE A 174 6.97 -10.71 -15.19
N PHE A 175 6.91 -11.92 -15.74
CA PHE A 175 6.11 -12.22 -16.93
C PHE A 175 4.70 -12.78 -16.62
N ALA A 176 4.42 -13.08 -15.35
CA ALA A 176 3.20 -13.74 -14.90
C ALA A 176 2.22 -12.81 -14.13
N TRP A 177 2.51 -11.51 -14.04
CA TRP A 177 1.62 -10.57 -13.34
C TRP A 177 0.56 -10.01 -14.29
N GLU A 178 -0.69 -9.94 -13.82
CA GLU A 178 -1.77 -9.27 -14.53
C GLU A 178 -1.97 -7.85 -13.97
N GLY A 179 -1.64 -6.84 -14.76
CA GLY A 179 -2.12 -5.48 -14.55
C GLY A 179 -3.45 -5.30 -15.29
N ASN A 180 -4.37 -4.52 -14.72
CA ASN A 180 -5.60 -4.12 -15.43
C ASN A 180 -5.19 -3.59 -16.83
N ARG A 181 -5.44 -4.41 -17.86
CA ARG A 181 -5.31 -3.97 -19.24
C ARG A 181 -6.40 -2.91 -19.41
N PRO A 182 -6.10 -1.70 -19.92
CA PRO A 182 -7.17 -0.85 -20.41
C PRO A 182 -7.96 -1.69 -21.41
N SER A 183 -9.27 -1.82 -21.19
CA SER A 183 -10.18 -2.42 -22.16
C SER A 183 -9.89 -1.75 -23.50
N ARG A 184 -9.47 -2.54 -24.49
CA ARG A 184 -9.40 -2.07 -25.87
C ARG A 184 -10.82 -1.70 -26.24
N GLU A 185 -11.15 -0.41 -26.21
CA GLU A 185 -12.30 0.11 -26.93
C GLU A 185 -12.02 -0.20 -28.40
N GLY A 186 -12.82 -1.11 -28.95
CA GLY A 186 -12.87 -1.44 -30.38
C GLY A 186 -14.03 -0.72 -31.04
#